data_AF-B0EGD2-F1
#
_entry.id   AF-B0EGD2-F1
#
_cell.length_a   1.000
_cell.length_b   1.000
_cell.length_c   1.000
_cell.angle_alpha   90.00
_cell.angle_beta   90.00
_cell.angle_gamma   90.00
#
_symmetry.space_group_name_H-M   'P 1'
#
loop_
_entity.id
_entity.type
_entity.pdbx_description
1 polymer ?
#
loop_
_entity_poly.entity_id
_entity_poly.type
_entity_poly.pdbx_seq_one_letter_code
_entity_poly.pdbx_strand_id
1 'polypeptide(L)'
;MKRTLDKYTGMIVSTYFENINDFINFEMTCKKYEGNMEKFHFNPIPITIKTRRYFPNIETLHLRKENEEKIEGGKINKKVIWYKKTYSDAIEEINKGNECKNICYTKEDRKKYGNNVPKNVNILENECYSHCIDLETVTIPSNVKSIGYKCFCGCTSLKSINIPQSVTLIGDKCFLYCISLTSISLPQHNRMLDWMCFYGCDKLTRLTFKSSV
;
A
#
# COMPACT_ATOMS: atom_id res chain seq x y z
N MET A 1 -17.36 26.38 -33.82
CA MET A 1 -18.02 25.44 -32.90
C MET A 1 -17.66 25.84 -31.48
N LYS A 2 -18.59 26.42 -30.71
CA LYS A 2 -18.33 26.89 -29.32
C LYS A 2 -18.29 25.65 -28.42
N ARG A 3 -17.09 25.16 -28.07
CA ARG A 3 -16.96 24.06 -27.10
C ARG A 3 -17.39 24.60 -25.74
N THR A 4 -18.51 24.11 -25.21
CA THR A 4 -18.97 24.45 -23.86
C THR A 4 -18.89 23.20 -23.00
N LEU A 5 -18.37 23.34 -21.78
CA LEU A 5 -18.33 22.25 -20.80
C LEU A 5 -19.75 21.87 -20.40
N ASP A 6 -20.21 20.66 -20.72
CA ASP A 6 -21.49 20.14 -20.22
C ASP A 6 -21.43 19.78 -18.73
N LYS A 7 -22.58 19.35 -18.15
CA LYS A 7 -22.67 19.01 -16.72
C LYS A 7 -21.80 17.82 -16.33
N TYR A 8 -21.52 16.91 -17.25
CA TYR A 8 -20.73 15.70 -16.99
C TYR A 8 -19.24 16.03 -17.05
N THR A 9 -18.83 16.77 -18.09
CA THR A 9 -17.48 17.31 -18.24
C THR A 9 -17.14 18.24 -17.08
N GLY A 10 -18.08 19.06 -16.61
CA GLY A 10 -17.91 19.87 -15.41
C GLY A 10 -17.64 19.05 -14.14
N MET A 11 -18.34 17.92 -13.97
CA MET A 11 -18.08 16.99 -12.87
C MET A 11 -16.67 16.40 -12.97
N ILE A 12 -16.25 15.95 -14.16
CA ILE A 12 -14.90 15.44 -14.40
C ILE A 12 -13.85 16.50 -14.07
N VAL A 13 -14.01 17.73 -14.56
CA VAL A 13 -13.07 18.82 -14.26
C VAL A 13 -12.98 19.07 -12.76
N SER A 14 -14.11 19.02 -12.05
CA SER A 14 -14.10 19.21 -10.59
C SER A 14 -13.38 18.11 -9.82
N THR A 15 -13.05 16.97 -10.44
CA THR A 15 -12.19 15.95 -9.79
C THR A 15 -10.74 16.40 -9.59
N TYR A 16 -10.31 17.46 -10.30
CA TYR A 16 -8.98 18.06 -10.20
C TYR A 16 -8.90 19.21 -9.20
N PHE A 17 -10.00 19.55 -8.54
CA PHE A 17 -10.03 20.60 -7.53
C PHE A 17 -9.32 20.18 -6.25
N GLU A 18 -8.71 21.13 -5.56
CA GLU A 18 -7.83 20.84 -4.43
C GLU A 18 -8.54 21.05 -3.09
N ASN A 19 -9.53 21.94 -3.04
CA ASN A 19 -10.19 22.31 -1.80
C ASN A 19 -11.69 22.57 -2.00
N ILE A 20 -12.43 22.66 -0.90
CA ILE A 20 -13.89 22.82 -0.92
C ILE A 20 -14.35 24.13 -1.56
N ASN A 21 -13.56 25.21 -1.47
CA ASN A 21 -13.92 26.50 -2.04
C ASN A 21 -13.91 26.45 -3.57
N ASP A 22 -13.04 25.64 -4.18
CA ASP A 22 -13.05 25.42 -5.63
C ASP A 22 -14.41 24.86 -6.09
N PHE A 23 -14.94 23.87 -5.36
CA PHE A 23 -16.26 23.29 -5.64
C PHE A 23 -17.39 24.30 -5.42
N ILE A 24 -17.37 25.01 -4.28
CA ILE A 24 -18.37 26.03 -3.97
C ILE A 24 -18.39 27.11 -5.04
N ASN A 25 -17.22 27.66 -5.38
CA ASN A 25 -17.08 28.69 -6.40
C ASN A 25 -17.55 28.16 -7.76
N PHE A 26 -17.19 26.93 -8.12
CA PHE A 26 -17.60 26.31 -9.38
C PHE A 26 -19.13 26.23 -9.52
N GLU A 27 -19.84 25.78 -8.48
CA GLU A 27 -21.31 25.78 -8.51
C GLU A 27 -21.90 27.18 -8.52
N MET A 28 -21.32 28.13 -7.78
CA MET A 28 -21.78 29.51 -7.72
C MET A 28 -21.55 30.28 -9.03
N THR A 29 -20.55 29.91 -9.83
CA THR A 29 -20.24 30.63 -11.08
C THR A 29 -21.33 30.54 -12.14
N CYS A 30 -22.08 29.43 -12.18
CA CYS A 30 -23.11 29.22 -13.21
C CYS A 30 -24.16 28.20 -12.75
N LYS A 31 -25.45 28.56 -12.86
CA LYS A 31 -26.60 27.65 -12.60
C LYS A 31 -26.50 26.30 -13.32
N LYS A 32 -25.75 26.23 -14.42
CA LYS A 32 -25.48 24.97 -15.13
C LYS A 32 -24.85 23.90 -14.23
N TYR A 33 -23.99 24.30 -13.30
CA TYR A 33 -23.24 23.40 -12.42
C TYR A 33 -23.87 23.24 -11.03
N GLU A 34 -25.07 23.78 -10.81
CA GLU A 34 -25.84 23.53 -9.59
C GLU A 34 -26.08 22.02 -9.40
N GLY A 35 -25.86 21.54 -8.17
CA GLY A 35 -25.95 20.12 -7.81
C GLY A 35 -24.82 19.26 -8.35
N ASN A 36 -23.65 19.82 -8.66
CA ASN A 36 -22.49 19.07 -9.11
C ASN A 36 -21.90 18.19 -8.01
N MET A 37 -21.78 18.71 -6.78
CA MET A 37 -21.25 17.99 -5.62
C MET A 37 -22.13 16.82 -5.20
N GLU A 38 -23.44 16.89 -5.46
CA GLU A 38 -24.39 15.79 -5.19
C GLU A 38 -24.16 14.55 -6.05
N LYS A 39 -23.46 14.68 -7.18
CA LYS A 39 -23.17 13.56 -8.09
C LYS A 39 -22.03 12.66 -7.60
N PHE A 40 -21.31 13.07 -6.57
CA PHE A 40 -20.19 12.32 -6.03
C PHE A 40 -20.66 11.25 -5.04
N HIS A 41 -20.35 9.99 -5.36
CA HIS A 41 -20.54 8.84 -4.46
C HIS A 41 -19.29 8.51 -3.63
N PHE A 42 -18.20 9.24 -3.87
CA PHE A 42 -16.97 9.21 -3.08
C PHE A 42 -16.42 10.62 -2.90
N ASN A 43 -15.64 10.85 -1.84
CA ASN A 43 -15.06 12.18 -1.59
C ASN A 43 -13.92 12.50 -2.61
N PRO A 44 -14.08 13.53 -3.46
CA PRO A 44 -13.05 13.90 -4.43
C PRO A 44 -11.82 14.49 -3.73
N ILE A 45 -12.04 15.19 -2.62
CA ILE A 45 -11.03 15.78 -1.73
C ILE A 45 -11.18 15.19 -0.31
N PRO A 46 -10.17 15.34 0.58
CA PRO A 46 -10.38 15.10 2.00
C PRO A 46 -11.52 15.97 2.53
N ILE A 47 -12.46 15.35 3.24
CA ILE A 47 -13.61 16.04 3.84
C ILE A 47 -13.52 15.98 5.36
N THR A 48 -14.22 16.90 6.02
CA THR A 48 -14.35 17.04 7.47
C THR A 48 -15.82 16.93 7.85
N ILE A 49 -16.13 16.79 9.14
CA ILE A 49 -17.52 16.82 9.63
C ILE A 49 -18.25 18.07 9.13
N LYS A 50 -17.56 19.21 9.08
CA LYS A 50 -18.12 20.50 8.62
C LYS A 50 -18.38 20.55 7.11
N THR A 51 -17.49 19.96 6.31
CA THR A 51 -17.57 20.02 4.84
C THR A 51 -18.33 18.87 4.22
N ARG A 52 -18.57 17.79 4.98
CA ARG A 52 -19.36 16.63 4.55
C ARG A 52 -20.72 17.01 3.97
N ARG A 53 -21.38 18.03 4.53
CA ARG A 53 -22.70 18.49 4.10
C ARG A 53 -22.78 18.87 2.62
N TYR A 54 -21.66 19.26 2.01
CA TYR A 54 -21.60 19.63 0.59
C TYR A 54 -21.65 18.41 -0.34
N PHE A 55 -21.32 17.21 0.16
CA PHE A 55 -21.33 15.97 -0.61
C PHE A 55 -22.31 14.96 0.00
N PRO A 56 -23.63 15.19 -0.11
CA PRO A 56 -24.65 14.44 0.62
C PRO A 56 -24.78 12.97 0.20
N ASN A 57 -24.30 12.61 -0.99
CA ASN A 57 -24.44 11.28 -1.57
C ASN A 57 -23.18 10.40 -1.49
N ILE A 58 -22.19 10.78 -0.68
CA ILE A 58 -21.00 9.94 -0.47
C ILE A 58 -21.40 8.62 0.21
N GLU A 59 -21.04 7.53 -0.46
CA GLU A 59 -21.18 6.15 0.00
C GLU A 59 -19.81 5.54 0.33
N THR A 60 -18.78 5.91 -0.44
CA THR A 60 -17.40 5.43 -0.26
C THR A 60 -16.47 6.55 0.22
N LEU A 61 -15.88 6.38 1.40
CA LEU A 61 -14.91 7.34 1.95
C LEU A 61 -13.47 6.92 1.62
N HIS A 62 -12.79 7.69 0.79
CA HIS A 62 -11.36 7.58 0.52
C HIS A 62 -10.56 8.35 1.57
N LEU A 63 -9.83 7.59 2.40
CA LEU A 63 -8.92 8.11 3.42
C LEU A 63 -7.49 8.05 2.90
N ARG A 64 -6.88 9.20 2.63
CA ARG A 64 -5.56 9.28 1.99
C ARG A 64 -4.43 9.35 3.02
N LYS A 65 -4.70 9.92 4.19
CA LYS A 65 -3.76 10.02 5.33
C LYS A 65 -4.38 9.49 6.61
N GLU A 66 -3.54 9.05 7.53
CA GLU A 66 -3.97 8.47 8.82
C GLU A 66 -4.64 9.50 9.75
N ASN A 67 -4.23 10.77 9.65
CA ASN A 67 -4.73 11.86 10.47
C ASN A 67 -5.99 12.55 9.89
N GLU A 68 -6.58 12.00 8.82
CA GLU A 68 -7.87 12.51 8.33
C GLU A 68 -8.99 12.26 9.36
N GLU A 69 -9.92 13.21 9.43
CA GLU A 69 -11.02 13.15 10.38
C GLU A 69 -11.89 11.92 10.13
N LYS A 70 -12.15 11.14 11.18
CA LYS A 70 -12.98 9.93 11.09
C LYS A 70 -14.44 10.32 10.94
N ILE A 71 -14.92 10.24 9.71
CA ILE A 71 -16.32 10.55 9.36
C ILE A 71 -17.13 9.26 9.29
N GLU A 72 -18.26 9.23 10.00
CA GLU A 72 -19.17 8.07 10.07
C GLU A 72 -20.63 8.51 9.90
N GLY A 73 -21.54 7.54 9.70
CA GLY A 73 -22.97 7.78 9.52
C GLY A 73 -23.37 8.22 8.11
N GLY A 74 -24.65 8.57 7.93
CA GLY A 74 -25.24 8.91 6.62
C GLY A 74 -25.25 7.71 5.67
N LYS A 75 -24.98 7.95 4.37
CA LYS A 75 -24.91 6.90 3.34
C LYS A 75 -23.56 6.17 3.27
N ILE A 76 -22.57 6.57 4.08
CA ILE A 76 -21.23 5.98 4.05
C ILE A 76 -21.29 4.55 4.57
N ASN A 77 -20.96 3.59 3.72
CA ASN A 77 -20.98 2.17 4.03
C ASN A 77 -19.66 1.46 3.70
N LYS A 78 -18.72 2.16 3.03
CA LYS A 78 -17.40 1.62 2.68
C LYS A 78 -16.32 2.68 2.88
N LYS A 79 -15.16 2.26 3.40
CA LYS A 79 -13.93 3.06 3.43
C LYS A 79 -12.89 2.43 2.48
N VAL A 80 -12.19 3.27 1.72
CA VAL A 80 -10.99 2.90 0.96
C VAL A 80 -9.81 3.60 1.60
N ILE A 81 -8.96 2.82 2.26
CA ILE A 81 -7.84 3.28 3.08
C ILE A 81 -6.56 3.17 2.25
N TRP A 82 -5.98 4.32 1.94
CA TRP A 82 -4.79 4.40 1.08
C TRP A 82 -3.49 4.47 1.87
N TYR A 83 -3.51 4.98 3.09
CA TYR A 83 -2.32 5.01 3.92
C TYR A 83 -1.94 3.61 4.41
N LYS A 84 -0.69 3.45 4.82
CA LYS A 84 -0.15 2.17 5.30
C LYS A 84 -0.90 1.69 6.54
N LYS A 85 -1.32 0.43 6.56
CA LYS A 85 -1.84 -0.27 7.75
C LYS A 85 -1.10 -1.58 8.00
N THR A 86 -0.96 -1.95 9.28
CA THR A 86 -0.47 -3.28 9.64
C THR A 86 -1.45 -4.36 9.16
N TYR A 87 -0.97 -5.59 9.00
CA TYR A 87 -1.82 -6.68 8.54
C TYR A 87 -2.95 -6.97 9.53
N SER A 88 -2.66 -6.95 10.83
CA SER A 88 -3.67 -7.04 11.89
C SER A 88 -4.77 -5.98 11.75
N ASP A 89 -4.39 -4.69 11.64
CA ASP A 89 -5.38 -3.60 11.52
C ASP A 89 -6.15 -3.66 10.20
N ALA A 90 -5.49 -4.10 9.12
CA ALA A 90 -6.12 -4.20 7.82
C ALA A 90 -7.20 -5.29 7.81
N ILE A 91 -7.00 -6.42 8.50
CA ILE A 91 -8.03 -7.46 8.63
C ILE A 91 -9.26 -6.92 9.34
N GLU A 92 -9.10 -6.14 10.41
CA GLU A 92 -10.23 -5.56 11.13
C GLU A 92 -11.08 -4.65 10.23
N GLU A 93 -10.44 -3.88 9.36
CA GLU A 93 -11.13 -3.04 8.37
C GLU A 93 -11.79 -3.87 7.27
N ILE A 94 -11.10 -4.89 6.75
CA ILE A 94 -11.64 -5.79 5.73
C ILE A 94 -12.88 -6.52 6.24
N ASN A 95 -12.87 -6.97 7.50
CA ASN A 95 -14.03 -7.63 8.13
C ASN A 95 -15.23 -6.69 8.29
N LYS A 96 -15.01 -5.36 8.31
CA LYS A 96 -16.08 -4.35 8.30
C LYS A 96 -16.57 -4.00 6.89
N GLY A 97 -16.04 -4.66 5.85
CA GLY A 97 -16.37 -4.37 4.45
C GLY A 97 -15.53 -3.23 3.82
N ASN A 98 -14.50 -2.76 4.53
CA ASN A 98 -13.60 -1.72 4.02
C ASN A 98 -12.46 -2.31 3.19
N GLU A 99 -11.74 -1.44 2.50
CA GLU A 99 -10.66 -1.82 1.61
C GLU A 99 -9.35 -1.12 2.01
N CYS A 100 -8.29 -1.90 2.21
CA CYS A 100 -6.94 -1.39 2.53
C CYS A 100 -6.02 -1.59 1.33
N LYS A 101 -5.43 -0.50 0.82
CA LYS A 101 -4.59 -0.53 -0.39
C LYS A 101 -3.12 -0.81 -0.12
N ASN A 102 -2.64 -0.49 1.08
CA ASN A 102 -1.23 -0.63 1.46
C ASN A 102 -1.11 -1.39 2.78
N ILE A 103 -1.06 -2.71 2.70
CA ILE A 103 -1.00 -3.61 3.87
C ILE A 103 0.45 -4.03 4.11
N CYS A 104 0.98 -3.76 5.31
CA CYS A 104 2.32 -4.18 5.72
C CYS A 104 2.28 -5.33 6.73
N TYR A 105 3.16 -6.31 6.54
CA TYR A 105 3.38 -7.41 7.47
C TYR A 105 4.55 -7.07 8.39
N THR A 106 4.27 -6.91 9.67
CA THR A 106 5.25 -6.54 10.69
C THR A 106 5.82 -7.76 11.41
N LYS A 107 6.85 -7.56 12.25
CA LYS A 107 7.35 -8.62 13.15
C LYS A 107 6.27 -9.11 14.12
N GLU A 108 5.39 -8.23 14.59
CA GLU A 108 4.28 -8.59 15.48
C GLU A 108 3.19 -9.37 14.73
N ASP A 109 2.89 -8.99 13.49
CA ASP A 109 1.98 -9.78 12.64
C ASP A 109 2.55 -11.18 12.38
N ARG A 110 3.86 -11.30 12.11
CA ARG A 110 4.54 -12.60 11.94
C ARG A 110 4.48 -13.46 13.20
N LYS A 111 4.68 -12.88 14.38
CA LYS A 111 4.52 -13.61 15.65
C LYS A 111 3.08 -14.12 15.83
N LYS A 112 2.09 -13.36 15.39
CA LYS A 112 0.66 -13.68 15.55
C LYS A 112 0.14 -14.67 14.50
N TYR A 113 0.53 -14.52 13.24
CA TYR A 113 -0.02 -15.27 12.10
C TYR A 113 0.97 -16.26 11.47
N GLY A 114 2.21 -16.30 11.95
CA GLY A 114 3.25 -17.23 11.50
C GLY A 114 4.18 -16.68 10.42
N ASN A 115 5.03 -17.55 9.87
CA ASN A 115 6.04 -17.14 8.89
C ASN A 115 5.51 -16.99 7.45
N ASN A 116 4.30 -17.46 7.17
CA ASN A 116 3.72 -17.39 5.84
C ASN A 116 3.15 -16.00 5.57
N VAL A 117 3.72 -15.28 4.60
CA VAL A 117 3.25 -13.94 4.21
C VAL A 117 1.86 -14.05 3.56
N PRO A 118 0.83 -13.37 4.09
CA PRO A 118 -0.51 -13.37 3.49
C PRO A 118 -0.56 -12.74 2.10
N LYS A 119 -1.45 -13.24 1.22
CA LYS A 119 -1.51 -12.84 -0.21
C LYS A 119 -1.86 -11.37 -0.44
N ASN A 120 -2.57 -10.72 0.47
CA ASN A 120 -2.97 -9.31 0.39
C ASN A 120 -1.91 -8.35 0.95
N VAL A 121 -0.77 -8.85 1.43
CA VAL A 121 0.34 -8.00 1.89
C VAL A 121 1.08 -7.38 0.70
N ASN A 122 1.36 -6.09 0.82
CA ASN A 122 2.13 -5.32 -0.16
C ASN A 122 3.54 -5.00 0.34
N ILE A 123 3.77 -4.99 1.64
CA ILE A 123 5.01 -4.51 2.25
C ILE A 123 5.44 -5.49 3.32
N LEU A 124 6.68 -5.98 3.27
CA LEU A 124 7.32 -6.57 4.45
C LEU A 124 8.04 -5.45 5.20
N GLU A 125 7.65 -5.21 6.45
CA GLU A 125 8.22 -4.13 7.25
C GLU A 125 9.71 -4.40 7.56
N ASN A 126 10.40 -3.35 8.04
CA ASN A 126 11.74 -3.44 8.57
C ASN A 126 11.80 -4.53 9.64
N GLU A 127 12.89 -5.31 9.60
CA GLU A 127 13.17 -6.35 10.57
C GLU A 127 12.05 -7.41 10.76
N CYS A 128 11.09 -7.52 9.83
CA CYS A 128 9.93 -8.41 9.96
C CYS A 128 10.33 -9.87 10.28
N TYR A 129 11.35 -10.38 9.59
CA TYR A 129 11.95 -11.71 9.78
C TYR A 129 13.33 -11.66 10.45
N SER A 130 13.75 -10.51 11.01
CA SER A 130 15.08 -10.38 11.62
C SER A 130 15.26 -11.40 12.74
N HIS A 131 16.39 -12.11 12.71
CA HIS A 131 16.78 -13.19 13.60
C HIS A 131 15.78 -14.37 13.68
N CYS A 132 15.04 -14.66 12.60
CA CYS A 132 14.30 -15.91 12.49
C CYS A 132 15.28 -17.07 12.20
N ILE A 133 15.94 -17.55 13.25
CA ILE A 133 17.01 -18.55 13.15
C ILE A 133 16.55 -19.91 12.62
N ASP A 134 15.27 -20.26 12.82
CA ASP A 134 14.69 -21.53 12.35
C ASP A 134 14.03 -21.42 10.97
N LEU A 135 14.03 -20.23 10.35
CA LEU A 135 13.38 -20.00 9.06
C LEU A 135 14.21 -20.62 7.93
N GLU A 136 13.87 -21.82 7.48
CA GLU A 136 14.58 -22.46 6.37
C GLU A 136 14.17 -21.92 4.99
N THR A 137 12.90 -21.58 4.82
CA THR A 137 12.30 -21.08 3.58
C THR A 137 11.22 -20.06 3.88
N VAL A 138 10.94 -19.17 2.91
CA VAL A 138 9.83 -18.22 2.96
C VAL A 138 9.28 -18.01 1.56
N THR A 139 7.96 -18.04 1.43
CA THR A 139 7.28 -17.71 0.18
C THR A 139 6.80 -16.26 0.25
N ILE A 140 7.29 -15.42 -0.67
CA ILE A 140 6.86 -14.02 -0.80
C ILE A 140 5.81 -13.94 -1.93
N PRO A 141 4.56 -13.53 -1.63
CA PRO A 141 3.50 -13.36 -2.63
C PRO A 141 3.84 -12.29 -3.67
N SER A 142 3.31 -12.45 -4.89
CA SER A 142 3.47 -11.51 -6.02
C SER A 142 2.80 -10.14 -5.83
N ASN A 143 2.12 -9.92 -4.70
CA ASN A 143 1.55 -8.61 -4.36
C ASN A 143 2.51 -7.75 -3.54
N VAL A 144 3.59 -8.34 -3.01
CA VAL A 144 4.61 -7.61 -2.26
C VAL A 144 5.40 -6.72 -3.22
N LYS A 145 5.48 -5.44 -2.89
CA LYS A 145 6.17 -4.37 -3.62
C LYS A 145 7.46 -3.94 -2.95
N SER A 146 7.54 -4.03 -1.62
CA SER A 146 8.75 -3.66 -0.88
C SER A 146 9.07 -4.61 0.25
N ILE A 147 10.36 -4.77 0.50
CA ILE A 147 10.94 -5.53 1.61
C ILE A 147 11.81 -4.55 2.41
N GLY A 148 11.54 -4.41 3.71
CA GLY A 148 12.15 -3.40 4.56
C GLY A 148 13.63 -3.62 4.89
N TYR A 149 14.19 -2.62 5.57
CA TYR A 149 15.54 -2.65 6.13
C TYR A 149 15.73 -3.87 7.05
N LYS A 150 16.85 -4.59 6.90
CA LYS A 150 17.19 -5.78 7.69
C LYS A 150 16.09 -6.85 7.76
N CYS A 151 15.20 -6.93 6.77
CA CYS A 151 14.01 -7.77 6.87
C CYS A 151 14.32 -9.24 7.21
N PHE A 152 15.38 -9.83 6.63
CA PHE A 152 15.85 -11.19 6.89
C PHE A 152 17.23 -11.25 7.58
N CYS A 153 17.66 -10.14 8.21
CA CYS A 153 18.96 -10.08 8.88
C CYS A 153 19.09 -11.19 9.93
N GLY A 154 20.16 -11.98 9.88
CA GLY A 154 20.43 -13.05 10.84
C GLY A 154 19.50 -14.26 10.73
N CYS A 155 18.79 -14.45 9.61
CA CYS A 155 18.09 -15.71 9.32
C CYS A 155 19.12 -16.80 8.98
N THR A 156 19.73 -17.38 10.01
CA THR A 156 20.89 -18.28 9.89
C THR A 156 20.58 -19.64 9.25
N SER A 157 19.33 -20.11 9.28
CA SER A 157 18.91 -21.35 8.62
C SER A 157 18.29 -21.15 7.22
N LEU A 158 18.11 -19.92 6.75
CA LEU A 158 17.47 -19.64 5.46
C LEU A 158 18.36 -20.16 4.32
N LYS A 159 17.93 -21.21 3.62
CA LYS A 159 18.74 -21.90 2.59
C LYS A 159 18.61 -21.27 1.22
N SER A 160 17.41 -20.80 0.89
CA SER A 160 17.11 -20.14 -0.39
C SER A 160 15.91 -19.22 -0.25
N ILE A 161 15.87 -18.18 -1.09
CA ILE A 161 14.73 -17.28 -1.16
C ILE A 161 14.47 -16.83 -2.61
N ASN A 162 13.19 -16.75 -2.97
CA ASN A 162 12.74 -16.30 -4.26
C ASN A 162 11.99 -14.97 -4.11
N ILE A 163 12.59 -13.89 -4.61
CA ILE A 163 12.00 -12.56 -4.60
C ILE A 163 11.16 -12.37 -5.88
N PRO A 164 9.85 -12.09 -5.77
CA PRO A 164 8.96 -11.99 -6.92
C PRO A 164 9.20 -10.70 -7.71
N GLN A 165 8.88 -10.72 -9.01
CA GLN A 165 9.02 -9.59 -9.95
C GLN A 165 8.32 -8.30 -9.49
N SER A 166 7.31 -8.43 -8.63
CA SER A 166 6.56 -7.32 -8.09
C SER A 166 7.36 -6.45 -7.11
N VAL A 167 8.42 -6.98 -6.50
CA VAL A 167 9.24 -6.27 -5.53
C VAL A 167 10.11 -5.27 -6.25
N THR A 168 9.88 -3.98 -6.03
CA THR A 168 10.67 -2.90 -6.61
C THR A 168 11.71 -2.35 -5.65
N LEU A 169 11.52 -2.56 -4.34
CA LEU A 169 12.42 -2.07 -3.29
C LEU A 169 12.83 -3.20 -2.34
N ILE A 170 14.14 -3.33 -2.11
CA ILE A 170 14.74 -4.19 -1.09
C ILE A 170 15.59 -3.28 -0.22
N GLY A 171 15.27 -3.19 1.07
CA GLY A 171 15.95 -2.31 2.02
C GLY A 171 17.36 -2.78 2.35
N ASP A 172 18.16 -1.88 2.90
CA ASP A 172 19.57 -2.13 3.21
C ASP A 172 19.73 -3.30 4.18
N LYS A 173 20.87 -4.01 4.08
CA LYS A 173 21.22 -5.13 4.96
C LYS A 173 20.15 -6.24 5.00
N CYS A 174 19.33 -6.38 3.96
CA CYS A 174 18.15 -7.25 3.99
C CYS A 174 18.46 -8.70 4.36
N PHE A 175 19.57 -9.25 3.85
CA PHE A 175 20.03 -10.62 4.08
C PHE A 175 21.35 -10.67 4.87
N LEU A 176 21.66 -9.62 5.62
CA LEU A 176 22.88 -9.55 6.44
C LEU A 176 22.98 -10.76 7.36
N TYR A 177 24.12 -11.46 7.38
CA TYR A 177 24.39 -12.67 8.17
C TYR A 177 23.42 -13.85 7.93
N CYS A 178 22.87 -14.01 6.72
CA CYS A 178 22.19 -15.24 6.31
C CYS A 178 23.19 -16.35 5.95
N ILE A 179 23.89 -16.90 6.95
CA ILE A 179 25.03 -17.82 6.77
C ILE A 179 24.71 -19.12 6.01
N SER A 180 23.46 -19.58 6.01
CA SER A 180 23.03 -20.78 5.27
C SER A 180 22.48 -20.49 3.88
N LEU A 181 22.39 -19.22 3.48
CA LEU A 181 21.79 -18.84 2.20
C LEU A 181 22.72 -19.27 1.07
N THR A 182 22.30 -20.29 0.32
CA THR A 182 23.07 -20.84 -0.81
C THR A 182 22.71 -20.19 -2.14
N SER A 183 21.45 -19.78 -2.28
CA SER A 183 20.97 -19.14 -3.50
C SER A 183 19.82 -18.17 -3.30
N ILE A 184 19.82 -17.13 -4.12
CA ILE A 184 18.75 -16.14 -4.18
C ILE A 184 18.35 -15.86 -5.63
N SER A 185 17.05 -15.67 -5.85
CA SER A 185 16.50 -15.21 -7.13
C SER A 185 15.88 -13.82 -6.95
N LEU A 186 16.34 -12.86 -7.74
CA LEU A 186 15.97 -11.45 -7.69
C LEU A 186 15.28 -11.00 -8.98
N PRO A 187 14.42 -9.97 -8.94
CA PRO A 187 13.95 -9.29 -10.14
C PRO A 187 15.07 -8.57 -10.89
N GLN A 188 14.96 -8.45 -12.21
CA GLN A 188 16.00 -7.85 -13.05
C GLN A 188 16.28 -6.37 -12.75
N HIS A 189 15.30 -5.61 -12.25
CA HIS A 189 15.46 -4.20 -11.88
C HIS A 189 16.13 -4.00 -10.51
N ASN A 190 16.26 -5.03 -9.68
CA ASN A 190 16.96 -4.95 -8.38
C ASN A 190 18.48 -5.12 -8.50
N ARG A 191 19.11 -4.59 -9.56
CA ARG A 191 20.57 -4.68 -9.78
C ARG A 191 21.40 -3.80 -8.84
N MET A 192 20.79 -2.76 -8.27
CA MET A 192 21.43 -1.85 -7.33
C MET A 192 20.93 -2.17 -5.93
N LEU A 193 21.60 -3.11 -5.27
CA LEU A 193 21.38 -3.42 -3.85
C LEU A 193 22.41 -2.70 -3.00
N ASP A 194 22.03 -2.44 -1.75
CA ASP A 194 22.96 -2.01 -0.72
C ASP A 194 24.16 -2.97 -0.63
N TRP A 195 25.36 -2.41 -0.43
CA TRP A 195 26.61 -3.17 -0.42
C TRP A 195 26.69 -4.17 0.74
N MET A 196 25.97 -3.93 1.84
CA MET A 196 25.86 -4.86 2.97
C MET A 196 24.68 -5.84 2.84
N CYS A 197 23.91 -5.82 1.75
CA CYS A 197 22.70 -6.63 1.61
C CYS A 197 22.95 -8.14 1.83
N PHE A 198 24.12 -8.64 1.40
CA PHE A 198 24.55 -10.04 1.56
C PHE A 198 25.83 -10.21 2.38
N TYR A 199 26.20 -9.21 3.19
CA TYR A 199 27.41 -9.33 4.02
C TYR A 199 27.25 -10.48 5.03
N GLY A 200 28.24 -11.36 5.13
CA GLY A 200 28.19 -12.56 5.99
C GLY A 200 27.31 -13.70 5.44
N CYS A 201 26.90 -13.65 4.17
CA CYS A 201 26.27 -14.79 3.50
C CYS A 201 27.32 -15.77 2.94
N ASP A 202 28.08 -16.40 3.83
CA ASP A 202 29.32 -17.13 3.47
C ASP A 202 29.09 -18.33 2.53
N LYS A 203 27.86 -18.87 2.46
CA LYS A 203 27.50 -19.98 1.57
C LYS A 203 26.83 -19.55 0.26
N LEU A 204 26.66 -18.24 0.02
CA LEU A 204 25.98 -17.74 -1.16
C LEU A 204 26.85 -17.94 -2.40
N THR A 205 26.50 -18.94 -3.21
CA THR A 205 27.24 -19.31 -4.43
C THR A 205 26.50 -18.97 -5.71
N ARG A 206 25.17 -18.72 -5.62
CA ARG A 206 24.33 -18.45 -6.78
C ARG A 206 23.37 -17.29 -6.55
N LEU A 207 23.54 -16.23 -7.33
CA LEU A 207 22.59 -15.14 -7.47
C LEU A 207 22.02 -15.17 -8.88
N THR A 208 20.69 -15.21 -9.01
CA THR A 208 20.00 -15.21 -10.32
C THR A 208 19.10 -14.01 -10.47
N PHE A 209 19.03 -13.45 -11.67
CA PHE A 209 18.09 -12.40 -12.03
C PHE A 209 17.02 -12.99 -12.96
N LYS A 210 15.77 -12.87 -12.55
CA LYS A 210 14.63 -13.30 -13.36
C LYS A 210 14.34 -12.24 -14.42
N SER A 211 14.35 -12.66 -15.68
CA SER A 211 13.89 -11.82 -16.79
C SER A 211 12.38 -11.61 -16.71
N SER A 212 11.93 -10.46 -17.20
CA SER A 212 10.54 -10.28 -17.62
C SER A 212 10.28 -11.24 -18.78
N VAL A 213 9.28 -12.11 -18.66
CA VAL A 213 8.74 -12.85 -19.83
C VAL A 213 7.83 -11.89 -20.59
#